data_AF-A0A834Q7V4-F1
#
_entry.id   AF-A0A834Q7V4-F1
#
_cell.length_a   1.000
_cell.length_b   1.000
_cell.length_c   1.000
_cell.angle_alpha   90.00
_cell.angle_beta   90.00
_cell.angle_gamma   90.00
#
_symmetry.space_group_name_H-M   'P 1'
#
loop_
_entity.id
_entity.type
_entity.pdbx_description
1 polymer ?
#
loop_
_entity_poly.entity_id
_entity_poly.type
_entity_poly.pdbx_seq_one_letter_code
_entity_poly.pdbx_strand_id
1 'polypeptide(L)'
;MEVLKAVAGTYRATPFFTVYISADSKSSNSNVIQVDQSGLFLPSRDYYLNRTANEKVLTAYLDYMEELGMLLGGQPTSTREQMRQVLELETQLANITVPQDQRRDEEKIYHKMSISELQALAPSMDWLEFLSFLLSPLELGDSEPVVVYGTDYLQQVSELINRTEPRWEGAQGAGGGTRGSVEIIGTRPSGCIQPHKAAFDE
;
A
#
# COMPACT_ATOMS: atom_id res chain seq x y z
N MET A 1 4.47 -9.69 4.15
CA MET A 1 4.67 -8.35 3.53
C MET A 1 5.30 -8.43 2.12
N GLU A 2 5.41 -9.61 1.49
CA GLU A 2 5.99 -9.77 0.14
C GLU A 2 5.18 -9.07 -0.95
N VAL A 3 3.84 -9.15 -0.87
CA VAL A 3 2.94 -8.45 -1.79
C VAL A 3 3.17 -6.94 -1.73
N LEU A 4 3.32 -6.35 -0.53
CA LEU A 4 3.59 -4.92 -0.38
C LEU A 4 4.90 -4.51 -1.07
N LYS A 5 5.97 -5.31 -0.90
CA LYS A 5 7.24 -5.12 -1.60
C LYS A 5 7.05 -5.17 -3.12
N ALA A 6 6.35 -6.18 -3.63
CA ALA A 6 6.11 -6.35 -5.05
C ALA A 6 5.30 -5.19 -5.65
N VAL A 7 4.20 -4.77 -5.01
CA VAL A 7 3.35 -3.68 -5.52
C VAL A 7 4.04 -2.32 -5.44
N ALA A 8 4.78 -2.04 -4.36
CA ALA A 8 5.51 -0.78 -4.22
C ALA A 8 6.73 -0.72 -5.15
N GLY A 9 7.54 -1.78 -5.21
CA GLY A 9 8.77 -1.79 -6.01
C GLY A 9 8.54 -1.97 -7.51
N THR A 10 7.65 -2.88 -7.89
CA THR A 10 7.43 -3.24 -9.31
C THR A 10 6.40 -2.35 -9.97
N TYR A 11 5.30 -2.07 -9.28
CA TYR A 11 4.14 -1.36 -9.83
C TYR A 11 4.01 0.09 -9.35
N ARG A 12 4.92 0.55 -8.49
CA ARG A 12 4.93 1.91 -7.91
C ARG A 12 3.63 2.27 -7.19
N ALA A 13 2.92 1.27 -6.66
CA ALA A 13 1.71 1.48 -5.90
C ALA A 13 2.04 1.82 -4.43
N THR A 14 1.32 2.78 -3.85
CA THR A 14 1.57 3.27 -2.48
C THR A 14 0.33 3.08 -1.60
N PRO A 15 -0.01 1.83 -1.21
CA PRO A 15 -1.29 1.52 -0.58
C PRO A 15 -1.43 2.02 0.87
N PHE A 16 -0.32 2.30 1.56
CA PHE A 16 -0.33 2.77 2.95
C PHE A 16 0.55 4.00 3.14
N PHE A 17 1.72 4.02 2.54
CA PHE A 17 2.65 5.13 2.62
C PHE A 17 3.41 5.22 1.31
N THR A 18 3.98 6.38 1.05
CA THR A 18 4.88 6.59 -0.08
C THR A 18 6.32 6.64 0.41
N VAL A 19 7.23 6.08 -0.38
CA VAL A 19 8.67 6.19 -0.18
C VAL A 19 9.27 6.80 -1.44
N TYR A 20 10.05 7.86 -1.27
CA TYR A 20 10.73 8.52 -2.36
C TYR A 20 12.07 9.09 -1.91
N ILE A 21 12.94 9.39 -2.88
CA ILE A 21 14.24 10.02 -2.64
C ILE A 21 14.16 11.43 -3.20
N SER A 22 14.40 12.43 -2.36
CA SER A 22 14.48 13.82 -2.80
C SER A 22 15.51 14.60 -1.98
N ALA A 23 15.75 15.85 -2.35
CA ALA A 23 16.69 16.72 -1.65
C ALA A 23 16.31 16.84 -0.17
N ASP A 24 17.30 16.78 0.71
CA ASP A 24 17.08 17.02 2.14
C ASP A 24 16.82 18.51 2.36
N SER A 25 15.62 18.88 2.84
CA SER A 25 15.24 20.27 3.13
C SER A 25 16.21 20.98 4.07
N LYS A 26 16.91 20.25 4.95
CA LYS A 26 17.92 20.81 5.86
C LYS A 26 19.35 20.70 5.33
N SER A 27 19.57 19.98 4.23
CA SER A 27 20.87 19.82 3.57
C SER A 27 20.69 19.64 2.06
N SER A 28 20.51 20.76 1.35
CA SER A 28 20.18 20.78 -0.08
C SER A 28 21.22 20.15 -1.01
N ASN A 29 22.44 19.90 -0.51
CA ASN A 29 23.51 19.22 -1.24
C ASN A 29 23.43 17.68 -1.18
N SER A 30 22.45 17.14 -0.47
CA SER A 30 22.27 15.69 -0.29
C SER A 30 20.82 15.29 -0.53
N ASN A 31 20.61 14.07 -1.02
CA ASN A 31 19.31 13.44 -1.04
C ASN A 31 19.12 12.59 0.21
N VAL A 32 17.86 12.41 0.63
CA VAL A 32 17.49 11.56 1.76
C VAL A 32 16.25 10.74 1.40
N ILE A 33 16.13 9.56 2.02
CA ILE A 33 14.92 8.74 1.91
C ILE A 33 13.79 9.47 2.67
N GLN A 34 12.64 9.60 2.03
CA GLN A 34 11.48 10.30 2.58
C GLN A 34 10.28 9.35 2.61
N VAL A 35 9.61 9.30 3.77
CA VAL A 35 8.39 8.50 3.99
C VAL A 35 7.25 9.43 4.35
N ASP A 36 6.13 9.28 3.64
CA ASP A 36 4.95 10.12 3.86
C ASP A 36 3.62 9.34 3.74
N GLN A 37 2.55 9.94 4.24
CA GLN A 37 1.19 9.40 4.19
C GLN A 37 0.70 9.18 2.75
N SER A 38 -0.01 8.06 2.51
CA SER A 38 -0.60 7.74 1.21
C SER A 38 -1.79 6.79 1.37
N GLY A 39 -2.17 6.07 0.31
CA GLY A 39 -3.13 4.97 0.39
C GLY A 39 -4.61 5.33 0.22
N LEU A 40 -4.93 6.61 0.01
CA LEU A 40 -6.29 7.02 -0.36
C LEU A 40 -6.44 7.06 -1.88
N PHE A 41 -7.51 6.44 -2.38
CA PHE A 41 -7.84 6.50 -3.81
C PHE A 41 -8.51 7.84 -4.17
N LEU A 42 -9.42 8.32 -3.32
CA LEU A 42 -10.07 9.61 -3.54
C LEU A 42 -9.09 10.76 -3.24
N PRO A 43 -9.23 11.92 -3.91
CA PRO A 43 -8.22 12.98 -3.87
C PRO A 43 -7.97 13.63 -2.50
N SER A 44 -8.87 13.44 -1.53
CA SER A 44 -8.75 13.99 -0.18
C SER A 44 -9.45 13.09 0.83
N ARG A 45 -8.94 13.07 2.06
CA ARG A 45 -9.59 12.44 3.22
C ARG A 45 -11.03 12.93 3.44
N ASP A 46 -11.33 14.18 3.09
CA ASP A 46 -12.64 14.79 3.33
C ASP A 46 -13.76 14.11 2.54
N TYR A 47 -13.44 13.44 1.43
CA TYR A 47 -14.41 12.63 0.69
C TYR A 47 -14.94 11.46 1.52
N TYR A 48 -14.09 10.87 2.36
CA TYR A 48 -14.46 9.76 3.24
C TYR A 48 -15.13 10.22 4.53
N LEU A 49 -14.68 11.35 5.09
CA LEU A 49 -15.12 11.82 6.40
C LEU A 49 -16.41 12.65 6.34
N ASN A 50 -16.63 13.43 5.28
CA ASN A 50 -17.86 14.19 5.09
C ASN A 50 -18.90 13.38 4.30
N ARG A 51 -19.37 12.29 4.92
CA ARG A 51 -20.24 11.30 4.27
C ARG A 51 -21.55 11.90 3.74
N THR A 52 -22.15 12.86 4.43
CA THR A 52 -23.42 13.47 4.01
C THR A 52 -23.28 14.35 2.78
N ALA A 53 -22.18 15.08 2.65
CA ALA A 53 -21.91 15.89 1.47
C ALA A 53 -21.44 15.04 0.28
N ASN A 54 -20.71 13.95 0.56
CA ASN A 54 -20.02 13.14 -0.45
C ASN A 54 -20.66 11.76 -0.68
N GLU A 55 -21.89 11.53 -0.20
CA GLU A 55 -22.59 10.24 -0.31
C GLU A 55 -22.63 9.71 -1.75
N LYS A 56 -22.89 10.60 -2.71
CA LYS A 56 -22.92 10.25 -4.14
C LYS A 56 -21.55 9.80 -4.65
N VAL A 57 -20.48 10.42 -4.18
CA VAL A 57 -19.10 10.07 -4.58
C VAL A 57 -18.71 8.73 -3.97
N LEU A 58 -19.00 8.51 -2.69
CA LEU A 58 -18.71 7.23 -2.01
C LEU A 58 -19.52 6.09 -2.62
N THR A 59 -20.78 6.33 -2.97
CA THR A 59 -21.62 5.34 -3.66
C THR A 59 -21.06 5.01 -5.04
N ALA A 60 -20.73 6.03 -5.84
CA ALA A 60 -20.14 5.82 -7.17
C ALA A 60 -18.78 5.10 -7.09
N TYR A 61 -17.96 5.39 -6.07
CA TYR A 61 -16.70 4.69 -5.85
C TYR A 61 -16.91 3.22 -5.50
N LEU A 62 -17.89 2.90 -4.64
CA LEU A 62 -18.25 1.52 -4.32
C LEU A 62 -18.77 0.77 -5.56
N ASP A 63 -19.62 1.40 -6.36
CA ASP A 63 -20.14 0.78 -7.59
C ASP A 63 -19.00 0.56 -8.62
N TYR A 64 -18.07 1.51 -8.75
CA TYR A 64 -16.86 1.36 -9.58
C TYR A 64 -16.00 0.16 -9.15
N MET A 65 -15.75 0.01 -7.85
CA MET A 65 -15.01 -1.13 -7.32
C MET A 65 -15.74 -2.46 -7.57
N GLU A 66 -17.07 -2.47 -7.44
CA GLU A 66 -17.89 -3.64 -7.74
C GLU A 66 -17.82 -4.03 -9.22
N GLU A 67 -17.96 -3.07 -10.14
CA GLU A 67 -17.83 -3.30 -11.58
C GLU A 67 -16.47 -3.87 -11.94
N LEU A 68 -15.39 -3.30 -11.41
CA LEU A 68 -14.04 -3.85 -11.61
C LEU A 68 -13.91 -5.27 -11.07
N GLY A 69 -14.41 -5.54 -9.86
CA GLY A 69 -14.36 -6.87 -9.29
C GLY A 69 -15.16 -7.90 -10.09
N MET A 70 -16.30 -7.51 -10.68
CA MET A 70 -17.07 -8.37 -11.58
C MET A 70 -16.34 -8.63 -12.91
N LEU A 71 -15.69 -7.62 -13.50
CA LEU A 71 -14.87 -7.79 -14.71
C LEU A 71 -13.70 -8.76 -14.50
N LEU A 72 -13.20 -8.83 -13.26
CA LEU A 72 -12.12 -9.73 -12.85
C LEU A 72 -12.62 -11.11 -12.37
N GLY A 73 -13.91 -11.43 -12.53
CA GLY A 73 -14.49 -12.74 -12.27
C GLY A 73 -15.14 -12.92 -10.88
N GLY A 74 -15.32 -11.84 -10.11
CA GLY A 74 -16.01 -11.87 -8.82
C GLY A 74 -17.53 -12.08 -8.94
N GLN A 75 -18.14 -12.66 -7.92
CA GLN A 75 -19.60 -12.84 -7.84
C GLN A 75 -20.28 -11.59 -7.24
N PRO A 76 -21.36 -11.05 -7.83
CA PRO A 76 -21.88 -9.70 -7.51
C PRO A 76 -22.07 -9.42 -6.01
N THR A 77 -22.78 -10.29 -5.29
CA THR A 77 -23.06 -10.10 -3.86
C THR A 77 -21.81 -10.20 -2.98
N SER A 78 -20.89 -11.10 -3.32
CA SER A 78 -19.62 -11.25 -2.59
C SER A 78 -18.65 -10.12 -2.88
N THR A 79 -18.61 -9.64 -4.14
CA THR A 79 -17.74 -8.55 -4.58
C THR A 79 -18.14 -7.26 -3.87
N ARG A 80 -19.44 -6.93 -3.88
CA ARG A 80 -19.90 -5.70 -3.21
C ARG A 80 -19.57 -5.67 -1.73
N GLU A 81 -19.67 -6.82 -1.05
CA GLU A 81 -19.31 -6.91 0.37
C GLU A 81 -17.81 -6.77 0.62
N GLN A 82 -16.97 -7.38 -0.24
CA GLN A 82 -15.52 -7.19 -0.18
C GLN A 82 -15.13 -5.72 -0.45
N MET A 83 -15.75 -5.07 -1.44
CA MET A 83 -15.46 -3.67 -1.76
C MET A 83 -15.94 -2.70 -0.68
N ARG A 84 -17.01 -3.04 0.06
CA ARG A 84 -17.38 -2.28 1.28
C ARG A 84 -16.31 -2.36 2.35
N GLN A 85 -15.68 -3.52 2.53
CA GLN A 85 -14.60 -3.69 3.51
C GLN A 85 -13.36 -2.88 3.10
N VAL A 86 -13.04 -2.84 1.80
CA VAL A 86 -11.99 -1.96 1.27
C VAL A 86 -12.31 -0.50 1.54
N LEU A 87 -13.53 -0.06 1.26
CA LEU A 87 -13.97 1.32 1.54
C LEU A 87 -13.88 1.67 3.04
N GLU A 88 -14.22 0.74 3.92
CA GLU A 88 -14.13 0.93 5.37
C GLU A 88 -12.67 1.02 5.81
N LEU A 89 -11.77 0.19 5.26
CA LEU A 89 -10.34 0.29 5.51
C LEU A 89 -9.77 1.65 5.05
N GLU A 90 -10.11 2.08 3.82
CA GLU A 90 -9.72 3.40 3.32
C GLU A 90 -10.29 4.54 4.18
N THR A 91 -11.51 4.38 4.71
CA THR A 91 -12.09 5.38 5.63
C THR A 91 -11.33 5.45 6.95
N GLN A 92 -10.92 4.30 7.51
CA GLN A 92 -10.05 4.27 8.70
C GLN A 92 -8.71 4.94 8.42
N LEU A 93 -8.12 4.67 7.24
CA LEU A 93 -6.89 5.32 6.81
C LEU A 93 -7.06 6.83 6.63
N ALA A 94 -8.19 7.27 6.06
CA ALA A 94 -8.53 8.69 5.90
C ALA A 94 -8.67 9.40 7.25
N ASN A 95 -9.18 8.70 8.27
CA ASN A 95 -9.27 9.25 9.62
C ASN A 95 -7.89 9.48 10.23
N ILE A 96 -6.95 8.54 10.02
CA ILE A 96 -5.55 8.63 10.50
C ILE A 96 -4.74 9.69 9.71
N THR A 97 -5.07 9.89 8.43
CA THR A 97 -4.40 10.83 7.53
C THR A 97 -4.42 12.26 8.07
N VAL A 98 -3.26 12.90 8.18
CA VAL A 98 -3.14 14.29 8.65
C VAL A 98 -3.67 15.24 7.57
N PRO A 99 -4.55 16.21 7.90
CA PRO A 99 -5.12 17.11 6.90
C PRO A 99 -4.07 18.09 6.36
N GLN A 100 -4.25 18.49 5.09
CA GLN A 100 -3.25 19.25 4.33
C GLN A 100 -2.92 20.63 4.92
N ASP A 101 -3.88 21.26 5.60
CA ASP A 101 -3.71 22.55 6.27
C ASP A 101 -2.73 22.46 7.45
N GLN A 102 -2.72 21.35 8.17
CA GLN A 102 -1.79 21.08 9.27
C GLN A 102 -0.37 20.72 8.79
N ARG A 103 -0.22 20.35 7.51
CA ARG A 103 1.05 19.95 6.88
C ARG A 103 1.80 21.09 6.20
N ARG A 104 1.36 22.34 6.36
CA ARG A 104 1.98 23.51 5.73
C ARG A 104 3.30 23.95 6.36
N ASP A 105 3.52 23.57 7.62
CA ASP A 105 4.70 23.93 8.38
C ASP A 105 5.73 22.80 8.26
N GLU A 106 6.59 22.90 7.25
CA GLU A 106 7.61 21.89 6.94
C GLU A 106 8.55 21.63 8.12
N GLU A 107 8.87 22.64 8.94
CA GLU A 107 9.74 22.46 10.09
C GLU A 107 9.12 21.57 11.16
N LYS A 108 7.79 21.63 11.32
CA LYS A 108 7.05 20.81 12.29
C LYS A 108 6.86 19.37 11.85
N ILE A 109 6.68 19.14 10.55
CA ILE A 109 6.47 17.79 10.00
C ILE A 109 7.78 17.10 9.64
N TYR A 110 8.90 17.82 9.56
CA TYR A 110 10.20 17.22 9.24
C TYR A 110 10.76 16.46 10.46
N HIS A 111 10.73 15.13 10.42
CA HIS A 111 11.34 14.26 11.44
C HIS A 111 12.42 13.37 10.82
N LYS A 112 13.69 13.74 11.00
CA LYS A 112 14.83 12.92 10.57
C LYS A 112 15.19 11.92 11.67
N MET A 113 15.21 10.64 11.31
CA MET A 113 15.50 9.51 12.20
C MET A 113 16.27 8.42 11.44
N SER A 114 16.81 7.43 12.13
CA SER A 114 17.42 6.26 11.49
C SER A 114 16.37 5.20 11.10
N ILE A 115 16.73 4.26 10.21
CA ILE A 115 15.88 3.10 9.92
C ILE A 115 15.54 2.32 11.20
N SER A 116 16.48 2.17 12.14
CA SER A 116 16.20 1.50 13.42
C SER A 116 15.17 2.24 14.29
N GLU A 117 15.18 3.58 14.28
CA GLU A 117 14.18 4.39 14.98
C GLU A 117 12.82 4.28 14.29
N LEU A 118 12.78 4.28 12.95
CA LEU A 118 11.57 4.02 12.17
C LEU A 118 10.99 2.63 12.47
N GLN A 119 11.84 1.62 12.60
CA GLN A 119 11.44 0.26 12.96
C GLN A 119 10.80 0.21 14.35
N ALA A 120 11.28 1.02 15.30
CA ALA A 120 10.69 1.13 16.63
C ALA A 120 9.35 1.89 16.61
N LEU A 121 9.21 2.91 15.74
CA LEU A 121 8.00 3.71 15.59
C LEU A 121 6.84 2.91 14.95
N ALA A 122 7.14 2.11 13.92
CA ALA A 122 6.14 1.38 13.14
C ALA A 122 6.54 -0.10 12.95
N PRO A 123 6.37 -0.95 13.98
CA PRO A 123 6.92 -2.31 14.00
C PRO A 123 6.17 -3.36 13.15
N SER A 124 5.09 -2.99 12.47
CA SER A 124 4.26 -3.92 11.66
C SER A 124 4.96 -4.53 10.45
N MET A 125 6.13 -4.02 10.07
CA MET A 125 6.94 -4.54 8.96
C MET A 125 8.43 -4.33 9.20
N ASP A 126 9.25 -5.09 8.46
CA ASP A 126 10.69 -4.91 8.41
C ASP A 126 11.04 -3.77 7.44
N TRP A 127 11.39 -2.60 7.99
CA TRP A 127 11.70 -1.41 7.21
C TRP A 127 13.02 -1.51 6.47
N LEU A 128 14.04 -2.12 7.09
CA LEU A 128 15.35 -2.28 6.45
C LEU A 128 15.24 -3.18 5.22
N GLU A 129 14.57 -4.32 5.38
CA GLU A 129 14.34 -5.26 4.27
C GLU A 129 13.50 -4.62 3.15
N PHE A 130 12.44 -3.90 3.53
CA PHE A 130 11.56 -3.22 2.57
C PHE A 130 12.29 -2.13 1.77
N LEU A 131 13.02 -1.22 2.46
CA LEU A 131 13.75 -0.14 1.81
C LEU A 131 14.90 -0.67 0.94
N SER A 132 15.59 -1.72 1.39
CA SER A 132 16.67 -2.37 0.62
C SER A 132 16.14 -2.99 -0.66
N PHE A 133 14.93 -3.59 -0.61
CA PHE A 133 14.26 -4.10 -1.82
C PHE A 133 13.88 -2.96 -2.78
N LEU A 134 13.27 -1.89 -2.28
CA LEU A 134 12.84 -0.76 -3.11
C LEU A 134 14.00 0.00 -3.77
N LEU A 135 15.12 0.13 -3.05
CA LEU A 135 16.26 0.95 -3.47
C LEU A 135 17.42 0.12 -4.03
N SER A 136 17.21 -1.18 -4.25
CA SER A 136 18.21 -2.07 -4.87
C SER A 136 18.75 -1.46 -6.17
N PRO A 137 20.08 -1.44 -6.39
CA PRO A 137 21.13 -2.16 -5.66
C PRO A 137 21.80 -1.40 -4.50
N LEU A 138 21.19 -0.35 -3.94
CA LEU A 138 21.77 0.40 -2.83
C LEU A 138 21.85 -0.46 -1.55
N GLU A 139 23.02 -0.53 -0.92
CA GLU A 139 23.20 -1.17 0.38
C GLU A 139 22.81 -0.19 1.49
N LEU A 140 21.78 -0.56 2.25
CA LEU A 140 21.29 0.22 3.38
C LEU A 140 21.69 -0.45 4.70
N GLY A 141 21.97 0.37 5.72
CA GLY A 141 22.17 -0.08 7.09
C GLY A 141 21.13 0.52 8.03
N ASP A 142 21.04 -0.02 9.25
CA ASP A 142 20.08 0.44 10.27
C ASP A 142 20.25 1.92 10.65
N SER A 143 21.45 2.46 10.49
CA SER A 143 21.79 3.86 10.77
C SER A 143 21.47 4.82 9.63
N GLU A 144 20.96 4.34 8.49
CA GLU A 144 20.66 5.20 7.35
C GLU A 144 19.60 6.26 7.73
N PRO A 145 19.82 7.54 7.41
CA PRO A 145 18.84 8.58 7.71
C PRO A 145 17.61 8.49 6.81
N VAL A 146 16.45 8.57 7.44
CA VAL A 146 15.13 8.66 6.81
C VAL A 146 14.40 9.87 7.38
N VAL A 147 13.75 10.64 6.52
CA VAL A 147 12.85 11.72 6.92
C VAL A 147 11.42 11.20 6.86
N VAL A 148 10.71 11.33 7.98
CA VAL A 148 9.30 10.94 8.14
C VAL A 148 8.46 12.19 8.30
N TYR A 149 7.48 12.38 7.43
CA TYR A 149 6.59 13.56 7.46
C TYR A 149 5.30 13.37 8.27
N GLY A 150 5.04 12.16 8.76
CA GLY A 150 3.84 11.83 9.52
C GLY A 150 4.12 10.70 10.50
N THR A 151 4.80 10.98 11.59
CA THR A 151 5.18 9.97 12.60
C THR A 151 3.96 9.31 13.21
N ASP A 152 2.98 10.12 13.64
CA ASP A 152 1.74 9.65 14.26
C ASP A 152 0.88 8.87 13.27
N TYR A 153 0.95 9.25 11.98
CA TYR A 153 0.30 8.53 10.90
C TYR A 153 0.90 7.13 10.75
N LEU A 154 2.23 7.00 10.64
CA LEU A 154 2.89 5.71 10.47
C LEU A 154 2.67 4.79 11.68
N GLN A 155 2.69 5.34 12.90
CA GLN A 155 2.39 4.55 14.11
C GLN A 155 0.96 3.98 14.05
N GLN A 156 -0.03 4.83 13.77
CA GLN A 156 -1.43 4.40 13.68
C GLN A 156 -1.68 3.45 12.50
N VAL A 157 -1.00 3.62 11.36
CA VAL A 157 -1.05 2.66 10.25
C VAL A 157 -0.45 1.32 10.68
N SER A 158 0.65 1.33 11.42
CA SER A 158 1.25 0.11 11.96
C SER A 158 0.29 -0.64 12.88
N GLU A 159 -0.45 0.09 13.73
CA GLU A 159 -1.50 -0.49 14.58
C GLU A 159 -2.68 -1.01 13.76
N LEU A 160 -3.11 -0.27 12.72
CA LEU A 160 -4.18 -0.66 11.81
C LEU A 160 -3.85 -1.96 11.08
N ILE A 161 -2.63 -2.09 10.56
CA ILE A 161 -2.15 -3.31 9.88
C ILE A 161 -2.17 -4.50 10.83
N ASN A 162 -1.66 -4.33 12.05
CA ASN A 162 -1.62 -5.41 13.04
C ASN A 162 -3.02 -5.85 13.52
N ARG A 163 -3.99 -4.92 13.56
CA ARG A 163 -5.39 -5.24 13.94
C ARG A 163 -6.15 -5.92 12.81
N THR A 164 -5.80 -5.63 11.56
CA THR A 164 -6.50 -6.14 10.39
C THR A 164 -5.91 -7.50 10.03
N GLU A 165 -6.44 -8.56 10.65
CA GLU A 165 -6.04 -9.96 10.39
C GLU A 165 -5.96 -10.26 8.87
N PRO A 166 -4.96 -11.02 8.39
CA PRO A 166 -4.90 -11.50 7.00
C PRO A 166 -6.05 -12.47 6.71
N ARG A 167 -7.22 -11.94 6.40
CA ARG A 167 -8.45 -12.74 6.29
C ARG A 167 -8.50 -13.64 5.03
N TRP A 168 -7.56 -13.47 4.10
CA TRP A 168 -7.54 -14.22 2.84
C TRP A 168 -7.20 -15.71 3.01
N GLU A 169 -6.75 -16.17 4.18
CA GLU A 169 -6.56 -17.61 4.47
C GLU A 169 -7.89 -18.39 4.61
N GLY A 170 -9.03 -17.72 4.82
CA GLY A 170 -10.33 -18.36 5.01
C GLY A 170 -11.01 -18.89 3.74
N ALA A 171 -10.46 -18.65 2.54
CA ALA A 171 -11.10 -19.03 1.28
C ALA A 171 -10.72 -20.43 0.74
N GLN A 172 -9.92 -21.22 1.47
CA GLN A 172 -9.51 -22.58 1.04
C GLN A 172 -10.33 -23.72 1.68
N GLY A 173 -11.34 -23.41 2.49
CA GLY A 173 -12.07 -24.40 3.31
C GLY A 173 -13.53 -24.63 2.93
N ALA A 174 -13.90 -24.70 1.65
CA ALA A 174 -15.26 -25.13 1.27
C ALA A 174 -15.33 -25.78 -0.11
N GLY A 175 -15.50 -27.11 -0.13
CA GLY A 175 -16.21 -27.84 -1.18
C GLY A 175 -15.45 -28.07 -2.49
N GLY A 176 -15.24 -29.35 -2.81
CA GLY A 176 -14.60 -29.76 -4.05
C GLY A 176 -15.38 -29.40 -5.32
N GLY A 177 -14.63 -29.26 -6.41
CA GLY A 177 -15.12 -29.45 -7.77
C GLY A 177 -15.80 -28.26 -8.41
N THR A 178 -15.02 -27.28 -8.89
CA THR A 178 -14.99 -26.83 -10.30
C THR A 178 -14.00 -25.68 -10.44
N ARG A 179 -13.17 -25.74 -11.49
CA ARG A 179 -12.15 -24.73 -11.82
C ARG A 179 -12.82 -23.37 -12.09
N GLY A 180 -12.72 -22.46 -11.13
CA GLY A 180 -12.92 -21.02 -11.31
C GLY A 180 -11.76 -20.30 -10.63
N SER A 181 -10.72 -19.99 -11.40
CA SER A 181 -9.56 -19.25 -10.91
C SER A 181 -9.96 -17.80 -10.67
N VAL A 182 -10.02 -17.38 -9.40
CA VAL A 182 -9.93 -15.96 -9.04
C VAL A 182 -8.55 -15.76 -8.42
N GLU A 183 -7.56 -15.56 -9.30
CA GLU A 183 -6.25 -15.02 -8.96
C GLU A 183 -6.36 -13.50 -9.03
N ILE A 184 -6.60 -12.85 -7.88
CA ILE A 184 -6.41 -11.40 -7.76
C ILE A 184 -5.15 -11.19 -6.93
N ILE A 185 -4.10 -10.83 -7.67
CA ILE A 185 -2.79 -10.31 -7.24
C ILE A 185 -2.01 -11.30 -6.36
N GLY A 186 -1.57 -12.38 -6.99
CA GLY A 186 -0.54 -13.27 -6.48
C GLY A 186 0.01 -14.06 -7.67
N THR A 187 1.22 -13.73 -8.10
CA THR A 187 1.94 -14.45 -9.15
C THR A 187 1.99 -15.93 -8.84
N ARG A 188 1.54 -16.78 -9.78
CA ARG A 188 1.66 -18.24 -9.69
C ARG A 188 3.10 -18.68 -9.36
N PRO A 189 3.27 -19.74 -8.55
CA PRO A 189 4.57 -20.34 -8.34
C PRO A 189 5.07 -20.99 -9.63
N SER A 190 6.33 -20.71 -9.95
CA SER A 190 7.09 -21.17 -11.09
C SER A 190 6.90 -22.65 -11.40
N GLY A 191 6.23 -22.93 -12.51
CA GLY A 191 6.19 -24.23 -13.18
C GLY A 191 6.88 -24.11 -14.54
N CYS A 192 8.12 -24.57 -14.59
CA CYS A 192 9.00 -24.79 -15.75
C CYS A 192 8.36 -24.76 -17.14
N ILE A 193 8.89 -23.91 -18.03
CA ILE A 193 8.96 -24.18 -19.47
C ILE A 193 10.37 -23.80 -19.94
N GLN A 194 11.14 -24.81 -20.35
CA GLN A 194 12.42 -24.62 -21.03
C GLN A 194 12.21 -23.98 -22.41
N PRO A 195 13.14 -23.16 -22.92
CA PRO A 195 13.00 -22.58 -24.25
C PRO A 195 13.20 -23.65 -25.33
N HIS A 196 12.14 -23.98 -26.06
CA HIS A 196 12.24 -24.74 -27.29
C HIS A 196 12.71 -23.80 -28.40
N LYS A 197 13.86 -24.13 -29.00
CA LYS A 197 14.42 -23.51 -30.19
C LYS A 197 13.39 -23.61 -31.32
N ALA A 198 12.98 -22.50 -31.91
CA ALA A 198 12.24 -22.48 -33.17
C ALA A 198 13.19 -22.04 -34.28
N ALA A 199 13.40 -22.92 -35.24
CA ALA A 199 14.09 -22.67 -36.49
C ALA A 199 13.28 -21.67 -37.33
N PHE A 200 13.96 -20.72 -37.95
CA PHE A 200 13.44 -19.96 -39.09
C PHE A 200 14.09 -20.57 -40.34
N ASP A 201 13.27 -21.20 -41.17
CA ASP A 201 13.58 -21.45 -42.58
C ASP A 201 13.08 -20.25 -43.38
N GLU A 202 14.00 -19.59 -44.09
CA GLU A 202 13.80 -19.03 -45.43
C GLU A 202 15.14 -19.06 -46.19
#